data_AF-A0A3C1SDS4-F1
#
_entry.id   AF-A0A3C1SDS4-F1
#
_cell.length_a   1.000
_cell.length_b   1.000
_cell.length_c   1.000
_cell.angle_alpha   90.00
_cell.angle_beta   90.00
_cell.angle_gamma   90.00
#
_symmetry.space_group_name_H-M   'P 1'
#
loop_
_entity.id
_entity.type
_entity.pdbx_description
1 polymer ?
#
loop_
_entity_poly.entity_id
_entity_poly.type
_entity_poly.pdbx_seq_one_letter_code
_entity_poly.pdbx_strand_id
1 'polypeptide(L)'
;MINNELFDIRERLSTAPCVPAIRNAVAAWKAGGYKGITKTTRELLNYWFYTDHKKHDGSVFRYYDSQQEAIETLIYVYEIEKIRSRKALLERFAMSGSDLRLPPYDDFARFCTKMATGSGKTKVMALAIAWQYFNAVRENDTDYAKTFLIIAPNVIVFERLKTDFESGAIFRTDPLYPKHFGLFWDMEFYMRGDSE
;
A
#
# COMPACT_ATOMS: atom_id res chain seq x y z
N MET A 1 -13.57 29.08 13.87
CA MET A 1 -13.67 27.77 13.20
C MET A 1 -13.95 28.02 11.74
N ILE A 2 -12.96 27.85 10.88
CA ILE A 2 -13.15 27.97 9.42
C ILE A 2 -13.87 26.70 8.98
N ASN A 3 -15.07 26.85 8.42
CA ASN A 3 -15.90 25.75 7.98
C ASN A 3 -15.27 25.11 6.74
N ASN A 4 -14.59 23.98 6.93
CA ASN A 4 -13.85 23.27 5.87
C ASN A 4 -14.78 22.52 4.89
N GLU A 5 -16.10 22.54 5.12
CA GLU A 5 -17.09 21.90 4.24
C GLU A 5 -17.25 22.61 2.88
N LEU A 6 -16.91 23.91 2.79
CA LEU A 6 -17.13 24.69 1.56
C LEU A 6 -16.24 24.28 0.37
N PHE A 7 -15.21 23.45 0.62
CA PHE A 7 -14.30 22.92 -0.40
C PHE A 7 -14.36 21.39 -0.54
N ASP A 8 -15.33 20.71 0.09
CA ASP A 8 -15.49 19.27 -0.11
C ASP A 8 -16.15 18.97 -1.47
N ILE A 9 -15.34 19.01 -2.53
CA ILE A 9 -15.74 18.63 -3.88
C ILE A 9 -15.93 17.11 -4.05
N ARG A 10 -15.76 16.30 -2.99
CA ARG A 10 -15.83 14.82 -3.10
C ARG A 10 -17.22 14.33 -3.47
N GLU A 11 -18.29 15.05 -3.09
CA GLU A 11 -19.66 14.76 -3.54
C GLU A 11 -19.88 15.04 -5.03
N ARG A 12 -19.06 15.92 -5.64
CA ARG A 12 -19.16 16.29 -7.06
C ARG A 12 -18.27 15.43 -7.97
N LEU A 13 -17.44 14.56 -7.42
CA LEU A 13 -16.57 13.66 -8.16
C LEU A 13 -17.25 12.29 -8.30
N SER A 14 -17.45 11.83 -9.53
CA SER A 14 -17.83 10.43 -9.74
C SER A 14 -16.67 9.53 -9.25
N THR A 15 -16.94 8.76 -8.20
CA THR A 15 -15.98 7.83 -7.60
C THR A 15 -16.52 6.41 -7.70
N ALA A 16 -15.63 5.42 -7.62
CA ALA A 16 -16.04 4.02 -7.65
C ALA A 16 -16.94 3.68 -6.43
N PRO A 17 -17.91 2.76 -6.57
CA PRO A 17 -19.00 2.58 -5.60
C PRO A 17 -18.52 2.24 -4.18
N CYS A 18 -17.42 1.50 -4.05
CA CYS A 18 -16.88 1.14 -2.74
C CYS A 18 -16.08 2.27 -2.07
N VAL A 19 -15.63 3.28 -2.81
CA VAL A 19 -14.64 4.27 -2.31
C VAL A 19 -15.16 5.07 -1.11
N PRO A 20 -16.40 5.62 -1.10
CA PRO A 20 -16.89 6.36 0.05
C PRO A 20 -16.94 5.49 1.32
N ALA A 21 -17.45 4.26 1.18
CA ALA A 21 -17.58 3.33 2.31
C ALA A 21 -16.20 2.89 2.85
N ILE A 22 -15.24 2.59 1.96
CA ILE A 22 -13.87 2.24 2.35
C ILE A 22 -13.21 3.40 3.09
N ARG A 23 -13.33 4.65 2.60
CA ARG A 23 -12.75 5.82 3.27
C ARG A 23 -13.28 6.00 4.68
N ASN A 24 -14.59 5.87 4.87
CA ASN A 24 -15.21 5.97 6.19
C ASN A 24 -14.73 4.84 7.12
N ALA A 25 -14.63 3.61 6.61
CA ALA A 25 -14.17 2.47 7.38
C ALA A 25 -12.69 2.62 7.82
N VAL A 26 -11.82 3.02 6.89
CA VAL A 26 -10.39 3.30 7.17
C VAL A 26 -10.25 4.43 8.18
N ALA A 27 -10.99 5.54 8.02
CA ALA A 27 -10.95 6.66 8.97
C ALA A 27 -11.35 6.24 10.38
N ALA A 28 -12.43 5.46 10.52
CA ALA A 28 -12.87 4.93 11.81
C ALA A 28 -11.84 3.96 12.42
N TRP A 29 -11.25 3.08 11.60
CA TRP A 29 -10.21 2.15 12.04
C TRP A 29 -8.93 2.85 12.52
N LYS A 30 -8.49 3.89 11.80
CA LYS A 30 -7.37 4.76 12.23
C LYS A 30 -7.67 5.44 13.55
N ALA A 31 -8.84 6.07 13.69
CA ALA A 31 -9.27 6.72 14.93
C ALA A 31 -9.36 5.72 16.11
N GLY A 32 -9.65 4.46 15.81
CA GLY A 32 -9.64 3.36 16.77
C GLY A 32 -8.26 2.85 17.19
N GLY A 33 -7.16 3.41 16.67
CA GLY A 33 -5.79 3.01 17.01
C GLY A 33 -5.31 1.74 16.30
N TYR A 34 -5.73 1.55 15.05
CA TYR A 34 -5.36 0.42 14.19
C TYR A 34 -5.60 -0.95 14.86
N LYS A 35 -6.81 -1.17 15.38
CA LYS A 35 -7.15 -2.46 16.02
C LYS A 35 -7.14 -3.61 15.00
N GLY A 36 -6.70 -4.78 15.44
CA GLY A 36 -6.75 -6.03 14.66
C GLY A 36 -5.56 -6.31 13.75
N ILE A 37 -4.62 -5.38 13.58
CA ILE A 37 -3.40 -5.62 12.81
C ILE A 37 -2.41 -6.55 13.51
N THR A 38 -1.56 -7.19 12.72
CA THR A 38 -0.41 -7.97 13.21
C THR A 38 0.60 -7.09 13.95
N LYS A 39 1.50 -7.73 14.70
CA LYS A 39 2.58 -7.01 15.39
C LYS A 39 3.51 -6.34 14.38
N THR A 40 3.81 -7.05 13.28
CA THR A 40 4.62 -6.54 12.17
C THR A 40 4.01 -5.32 11.50
N THR A 41 2.72 -5.37 11.13
CA THR A 41 2.03 -4.24 10.52
C THR A 41 2.01 -3.03 11.46
N ARG A 42 1.78 -3.23 12.76
CA ARG A 42 1.82 -2.16 13.77
C ARG A 42 3.17 -1.47 13.83
N GLU A 43 4.23 -2.27 13.83
CA GLU A 43 5.59 -1.78 13.92
C GLU A 43 6.01 -1.03 12.64
N LEU A 44 5.62 -1.52 11.46
CA LEU A 44 5.86 -0.82 10.20
C LEU A 44 5.11 0.52 10.13
N LEU A 45 3.82 0.56 10.49
CA LEU A 45 3.05 1.82 10.50
C LEU A 45 3.65 2.85 11.48
N ASN A 46 4.06 2.41 12.67
CA ASN A 46 4.76 3.25 13.64
C ASN A 46 6.10 3.75 13.09
N TYR A 47 6.85 2.87 12.43
CA TYR A 47 8.11 3.22 11.82
C TYR A 47 7.91 4.26 10.71
N TRP A 48 6.99 4.05 9.77
CA TRP A 48 6.81 4.95 8.62
C TRP A 48 6.26 6.33 8.97
N PHE A 49 5.28 6.41 9.90
CA PHE A 49 4.48 7.62 10.08
C PHE A 49 4.67 8.30 11.45
N TYR A 50 5.26 7.61 12.42
CA TYR A 50 5.38 8.10 13.79
C TYR A 50 6.83 8.10 14.31
N THR A 51 7.79 7.78 13.45
CA THR A 51 9.23 7.84 13.75
C THR A 51 9.89 8.89 12.86
N ASP A 52 10.79 9.69 13.43
CA ASP A 52 11.58 10.63 12.65
C ASP A 52 12.68 9.90 11.86
N HIS A 53 12.73 10.16 10.55
CA HIS A 53 13.76 9.63 9.65
C HIS A 53 14.68 10.74 9.19
N LYS A 54 15.98 10.46 9.11
CA LYS A 54 16.98 11.38 8.59
C LYS A 54 17.64 10.79 7.37
N LYS A 55 17.76 11.58 6.32
CA LYS A 55 18.57 11.26 5.14
C LYS A 55 20.05 11.46 5.44
N HIS A 56 20.90 10.96 4.54
CA HIS A 56 22.35 11.13 4.63
C HIS A 56 22.81 12.60 4.65
N ASP A 57 22.06 13.49 4.01
CA ASP A 57 22.32 14.94 3.99
C ASP A 57 21.84 15.66 5.27
N GLY A 58 21.31 14.92 6.25
CA GLY A 58 20.79 15.46 7.51
C GLY A 58 19.36 16.00 7.43
N SER A 59 18.75 16.05 6.24
CA SER A 59 17.35 16.45 6.08
C SER A 59 16.38 15.40 6.64
N VAL A 60 15.22 15.85 7.09
CA VAL A 60 14.17 14.97 7.61
C VAL A 60 13.43 14.33 6.44
N PHE A 61 13.29 13.01 6.47
CA PHE A 61 12.42 12.27 5.55
C PHE A 61 11.05 12.06 6.20
N ARG A 62 9.99 12.32 5.44
CA ARG A 62 8.61 11.98 5.81
C ARG A 62 7.87 11.48 4.57
N TYR A 63 7.08 10.42 4.75
CA TYR A 63 6.07 10.06 3.76
C TYR A 63 4.95 11.11 3.75
N TYR A 64 4.35 11.32 2.58
CA TYR A 64 3.23 12.23 2.43
C TYR A 64 1.91 11.57 2.82
N ASP A 65 0.92 12.36 3.23
CA ASP A 65 -0.42 11.87 3.63
C ASP A 65 -1.08 11.00 2.56
N SER A 66 -0.89 11.33 1.27
CA SER A 66 -1.43 10.51 0.17
C SER A 66 -0.79 9.12 0.06
N GLN A 67 0.46 8.97 0.49
CA GLN A 67 1.16 7.68 0.54
C GLN A 67 0.71 6.88 1.75
N GLN A 68 0.53 7.57 2.89
CA GLN A 68 -0.05 7.00 4.09
C GLN A 68 -1.47 6.48 3.86
N GLU A 69 -2.37 7.31 3.32
CA GLU A 69 -3.75 6.92 3.01
C GLU A 69 -3.78 5.70 2.06
N ALA A 70 -2.91 5.68 1.06
CA ALA A 70 -2.82 4.59 0.09
C ALA A 70 -2.43 3.25 0.75
N ILE A 71 -1.37 3.22 1.56
CA ILE A 71 -0.90 1.98 2.19
C ILE A 71 -1.83 1.54 3.32
N GLU A 72 -2.37 2.46 4.12
CA GLU A 72 -3.35 2.14 5.16
C GLU A 72 -4.64 1.56 4.59
N THR A 73 -5.11 2.09 3.47
CA THR A 73 -6.29 1.56 2.77
C THR A 73 -6.03 0.13 2.28
N LEU A 74 -4.86 -0.12 1.69
CA LEU A 74 -4.47 -1.46 1.26
C LEU A 74 -4.41 -2.44 2.43
N ILE A 75 -3.74 -2.05 3.52
CA ILE A 75 -3.66 -2.84 4.76
C ILE A 75 -5.05 -3.13 5.31
N TYR A 76 -5.92 -2.12 5.40
CA TYR A 76 -7.26 -2.30 5.95
C TYR A 76 -8.07 -3.32 5.14
N VAL A 77 -8.12 -3.16 3.81
CA VAL A 77 -8.89 -4.07 2.95
C VAL A 77 -8.32 -5.50 2.98
N TYR A 78 -6.99 -5.63 3.04
CA TYR A 78 -6.33 -6.93 2.96
C TYR A 78 -6.23 -7.65 4.31
N GLU A 79 -5.76 -6.98 5.35
CA GLU A 79 -5.44 -7.59 6.64
C GLU A 79 -6.65 -7.60 7.57
N ILE A 80 -7.41 -6.50 7.61
CA ILE A 80 -8.55 -6.34 8.52
C ILE A 80 -9.81 -6.96 7.93
N GLU A 81 -10.18 -6.55 6.72
CA GLU A 81 -11.39 -7.05 6.05
C GLU A 81 -11.16 -8.42 5.39
N LYS A 82 -9.90 -8.86 5.28
CA LYS A 82 -9.53 -10.16 4.69
C LYS A 82 -10.11 -10.39 3.29
N ILE A 83 -10.31 -9.31 2.54
CA ILE A 83 -10.89 -9.39 1.20
C ILE A 83 -9.84 -9.97 0.25
N ARG A 84 -10.23 -10.99 -0.51
CA ARG A 84 -9.37 -11.68 -1.49
C ARG A 84 -9.98 -11.77 -2.89
N SER A 85 -11.15 -11.17 -3.11
CA SER A 85 -11.83 -11.16 -4.40
C SER A 85 -12.58 -9.84 -4.60
N ARG A 86 -12.84 -9.49 -5.86
CA ARG A 86 -13.62 -8.29 -6.19
C ARG A 86 -15.07 -8.44 -5.70
N LYS A 87 -15.65 -9.63 -5.78
CA LYS A 87 -16.98 -9.96 -5.26
C LYS A 87 -17.08 -9.63 -3.78
N ALA A 88 -16.14 -10.10 -2.96
CA ALA A 88 -16.13 -9.82 -1.53
C ALA A 88 -15.98 -8.30 -1.25
N LEU A 89 -15.16 -7.60 -2.03
CA LEU A 89 -15.04 -6.13 -1.92
C LEU A 89 -16.36 -5.42 -2.21
N LEU A 90 -17.05 -5.85 -3.26
CA LEU A 90 -18.33 -5.29 -3.68
C LEU A 90 -19.43 -5.62 -2.66
N GLU A 91 -19.56 -6.86 -2.22
CA GLU A 91 -20.54 -7.28 -1.20
C GLU A 91 -20.35 -6.53 0.12
N ARG A 92 -19.10 -6.22 0.49
CA ARG A 92 -18.79 -5.51 1.72
C ARG A 92 -19.02 -4.00 1.64
N PHE A 93 -18.66 -3.36 0.53
CA PHE A 93 -18.56 -1.90 0.44
C PHE A 93 -19.44 -1.23 -0.62
N ALA A 94 -20.01 -1.99 -1.56
CA ALA A 94 -21.01 -1.45 -2.47
C ALA A 94 -22.39 -1.60 -1.82
N MET A 95 -23.03 -0.48 -1.49
CA MET A 95 -24.42 -0.49 -0.98
C MET A 95 -25.36 -1.11 -2.03
N SER A 96 -26.44 -1.76 -1.56
CA SER A 96 -27.38 -2.64 -2.30
C SER A 96 -28.15 -2.01 -3.50
N GLY A 97 -27.72 -0.87 -4.04
CA GLY A 97 -28.42 -0.12 -5.08
C GLY A 97 -27.75 -0.08 -6.45
N SER A 98 -26.72 -0.89 -6.70
CA SER A 98 -26.08 -0.94 -8.04
C SER A 98 -26.19 -2.33 -8.64
N ASP A 99 -26.54 -2.39 -9.94
CA ASP A 99 -26.44 -3.57 -10.80
C ASP A 99 -24.98 -4.01 -10.86
N LEU A 100 -24.56 -4.75 -9.83
CA LEU A 100 -23.20 -5.21 -9.66
C LEU A 100 -22.97 -6.37 -10.61
N ARG A 101 -22.45 -6.07 -11.80
CA ARG A 101 -21.91 -7.08 -12.70
C ARG A 101 -20.68 -7.72 -12.06
N LEU A 102 -20.89 -8.87 -11.44
CA LEU A 102 -19.82 -9.73 -10.99
C LEU A 102 -19.03 -10.24 -12.20
N PRO A 103 -17.69 -10.14 -12.20
CA PRO A 103 -16.88 -10.70 -13.27
C PRO A 103 -17.00 -12.23 -13.28
N PRO A 104 -16.92 -12.87 -14.46
CA PRO A 104 -16.95 -14.33 -14.57
C PRO A 104 -15.72 -15.01 -13.95
N TYR A 105 -14.62 -14.28 -13.77
CA TYR A 105 -13.36 -14.76 -13.16
C TYR A 105 -12.95 -13.82 -12.03
N ASP A 106 -12.81 -14.35 -10.81
CA ASP A 106 -12.52 -13.57 -9.60
C ASP A 106 -11.69 -14.33 -8.56
N ASP A 107 -10.84 -15.25 -9.02
CA ASP A 107 -10.10 -16.18 -8.16
C ASP A 107 -8.91 -15.53 -7.42
N PHE A 108 -8.58 -14.28 -7.75
CA PHE A 108 -7.41 -13.59 -7.21
C PHE A 108 -7.76 -12.20 -6.71
N ALA A 109 -7.09 -11.82 -5.62
CA ALA A 109 -7.19 -10.48 -5.05
C ALA A 109 -6.62 -9.45 -6.03
N ARG A 110 -7.43 -8.49 -6.44
CA ARG A 110 -7.02 -7.40 -7.34
C ARG A 110 -7.32 -6.07 -6.69
N PHE A 111 -6.27 -5.37 -6.29
CA PHE A 111 -6.39 -4.04 -5.71
C PHE A 111 -5.84 -2.98 -6.66
N CYS A 112 -6.48 -1.81 -6.65
CA CYS A 112 -6.05 -0.67 -7.43
C CYS A 112 -6.09 0.57 -6.57
N THR A 113 -4.96 1.27 -6.49
CA THR A 113 -4.86 2.56 -5.81
C THR A 113 -4.75 3.65 -6.87
N LYS A 114 -5.81 4.47 -7.00
CA LYS A 114 -5.81 5.61 -7.92
C LYS A 114 -5.04 6.77 -7.28
N MET A 115 -3.88 7.10 -7.85
CA MET A 115 -2.97 8.11 -7.32
C MET A 115 -2.56 9.13 -8.38
N ALA A 116 -2.41 10.39 -7.99
CA ALA A 116 -1.98 11.46 -8.88
C ALA A 116 -0.54 11.24 -9.41
N THR A 117 -0.20 11.90 -10.51
CA THR A 117 1.20 11.97 -10.97
C THR A 117 2.02 12.78 -9.97
N GLY A 118 3.21 12.30 -9.62
CA GLY A 118 4.08 12.95 -8.63
C GLY A 118 3.78 12.64 -7.16
N SER A 119 2.67 11.97 -6.81
CA SER A 119 2.34 11.67 -5.40
C SER A 119 3.16 10.51 -4.78
N GLY A 120 4.16 10.00 -5.50
CA GLY A 120 5.04 8.92 -5.03
C GLY A 120 4.43 7.52 -5.06
N LYS A 121 3.80 7.14 -6.18
CA LYS A 121 3.32 5.78 -6.44
C LYS A 121 4.38 4.71 -6.16
N THR A 122 5.63 4.95 -6.59
CA THR A 122 6.74 4.01 -6.37
C THR A 122 7.04 3.79 -4.88
N LYS A 123 6.93 4.83 -4.06
CA LYS A 123 7.11 4.73 -2.60
C LYS A 123 6.04 3.84 -1.98
N VAL A 124 4.78 3.98 -2.41
CA VAL A 124 3.68 3.10 -1.96
C VAL A 124 3.89 1.66 -2.41
N MET A 125 4.42 1.42 -3.62
CA MET A 125 4.78 0.07 -4.06
C MET A 125 5.85 -0.54 -3.15
N ALA A 126 6.90 0.21 -2.81
CA ALA A 126 7.95 -0.26 -1.91
C ALA A 126 7.44 -0.53 -0.49
N LEU A 127 6.56 0.33 0.04
CA LEU A 127 5.87 0.11 1.33
C LEU A 127 5.03 -1.17 1.30
N ALA A 128 4.28 -1.41 0.22
CA ALA A 128 3.47 -2.61 0.06
C ALA A 128 4.32 -3.88 -0.02
N ILE A 129 5.45 -3.84 -0.74
CA ILE A 129 6.41 -4.96 -0.81
C ILE A 129 6.98 -5.25 0.58
N ALA A 130 7.48 -4.23 1.28
CA ALA A 130 8.02 -4.40 2.62
C ALA A 130 6.98 -4.97 3.59
N TRP A 131 5.75 -4.44 3.59
CA TRP A 131 4.68 -4.94 4.45
C TRP A 131 4.29 -6.39 4.17
N GLN A 132 4.14 -6.76 2.89
CA GLN A 132 3.84 -8.15 2.52
C GLN A 132 4.98 -9.09 2.92
N TYR A 133 6.22 -8.75 2.55
CA TYR A 133 7.38 -9.58 2.85
C TYR A 133 7.56 -9.81 4.35
N PHE A 134 7.56 -8.73 5.16
CA PHE A 134 7.78 -8.87 6.60
C PHE A 134 6.66 -9.59 7.32
N ASN A 135 5.40 -9.42 6.90
CA ASN A 135 4.32 -10.23 7.45
C ASN A 135 4.47 -11.71 7.06
N ALA A 136 4.93 -12.01 5.84
CA ALA A 136 5.18 -13.38 5.43
C ALA A 136 6.27 -14.07 6.26
N VAL A 137 7.37 -13.35 6.57
CA VAL A 137 8.49 -13.93 7.33
C VAL A 137 8.31 -13.91 8.86
N ARG A 138 7.51 -12.98 9.41
CA ARG A 138 7.34 -12.82 10.88
C ARG A 138 6.00 -13.27 11.42
N GLU A 139 4.95 -13.37 10.58
CA GLU A 139 3.58 -13.63 11.04
C GLU A 139 2.99 -14.89 10.40
N ASN A 140 2.73 -14.88 9.10
CA ASN A 140 2.15 -16.02 8.37
C ASN A 140 2.55 -16.01 6.89
N ASP A 141 3.22 -17.06 6.42
CA ASP A 141 3.67 -17.13 5.03
C ASP A 141 2.62 -17.62 4.03
N THR A 142 1.47 -18.13 4.50
CA THR A 142 0.36 -18.53 3.61
C THR A 142 -0.50 -17.34 3.18
N ASP A 143 -0.60 -16.33 4.04
CA ASP A 143 -1.49 -15.18 3.85
C ASP A 143 -0.79 -13.96 3.23
N TYR A 144 0.53 -14.00 3.08
CA TYR A 144 1.34 -12.87 2.63
C TYR A 144 2.43 -13.30 1.64
N ALA A 145 2.84 -12.39 0.76
CA ALA A 145 3.77 -12.69 -0.32
C ALA A 145 5.25 -12.50 0.08
N LYS A 146 6.12 -13.43 -0.34
CA LYS A 146 7.59 -13.31 -0.26
C LYS A 146 8.24 -12.93 -1.59
N THR A 147 7.54 -13.12 -2.69
CA THR A 147 8.04 -12.90 -4.06
C THR A 147 7.14 -11.91 -4.79
N PHE A 148 7.76 -10.97 -5.51
CA PHE A 148 7.06 -9.86 -6.14
C PHE A 148 7.50 -9.70 -7.59
N LEU A 149 6.54 -9.38 -8.47
CA LEU A 149 6.78 -9.05 -9.87
C LEU A 149 6.28 -7.63 -10.14
N ILE A 150 7.19 -6.75 -10.56
CA ILE A 150 6.85 -5.39 -10.97
C ILE A 150 6.86 -5.33 -12.50
N ILE A 151 5.71 -5.01 -13.09
CA ILE A 151 5.55 -4.91 -14.55
C ILE A 151 5.39 -3.44 -14.93
N ALA A 152 6.28 -2.97 -15.80
CA ALA A 152 6.17 -1.65 -16.40
C ALA A 152 5.36 -1.71 -17.72
N PRO A 153 4.51 -0.71 -18.03
CA PRO A 153 3.70 -0.70 -19.25
C PRO A 153 4.51 -0.45 -20.52
N ASN A 154 5.71 0.11 -20.42
CA ASN A 154 6.63 0.36 -21.54
C ASN A 154 8.06 0.57 -21.02
N VAL A 155 9.03 0.62 -21.95
CA VAL A 155 10.46 0.76 -21.64
C VAL A 155 10.76 2.06 -20.89
N ILE A 156 10.07 3.17 -21.18
CA ILE A 156 10.31 4.46 -20.52
C ILE A 156 9.97 4.38 -19.02
N VAL A 157 8.84 3.74 -18.68
CA VAL A 157 8.46 3.53 -17.27
C VAL A 157 9.35 2.48 -16.62
N PHE A 158 9.78 1.46 -17.38
CA PHE A 158 10.74 0.47 -16.90
C PHE A 158 12.05 1.12 -16.47
N GLU A 159 12.67 1.96 -17.30
CA GLU A 159 13.94 2.62 -16.95
C GLU A 159 13.81 3.49 -15.69
N ARG A 160 12.66 4.15 -15.49
CA ARG A 160 12.41 4.91 -14.25
C ARG A 160 12.31 4.00 -13.03
N LEU A 161 11.53 2.93 -13.11
CA LEU A 161 11.41 1.96 -12.01
C LEU A 161 12.74 1.25 -11.75
N LYS A 162 13.55 1.00 -12.78
CA LYS A 162 14.87 0.41 -12.65
C LYS A 162 15.75 1.26 -11.73
N THR A 163 15.77 2.58 -11.88
CA THR A 163 16.57 3.44 -10.98
C THR A 163 16.18 3.33 -9.50
N ASP A 164 14.91 3.03 -9.20
CA ASP A 164 14.44 2.82 -7.84
C ASP A 164 14.71 1.39 -7.33
N PHE A 165 14.49 0.37 -8.16
CA PHE A 165 14.47 -1.03 -7.72
C PHE A 165 15.74 -1.83 -8.03
N GLU A 166 16.65 -1.32 -8.87
CA GLU A 166 17.88 -2.02 -9.25
C GLU A 166 18.73 -2.30 -8.01
N SER A 167 19.13 -3.57 -7.90
CA SER A 167 19.81 -4.11 -6.74
C SER A 167 19.11 -3.79 -5.43
N GLY A 168 17.82 -3.45 -5.38
CA GLY A 168 17.10 -3.04 -4.16
C GLY A 168 17.42 -1.62 -3.64
N ALA A 169 17.82 -0.67 -4.51
CA ALA A 169 18.23 0.67 -4.11
C ALA A 169 17.22 1.40 -3.20
N ILE A 170 15.93 1.39 -3.54
CA ILE A 170 14.86 2.01 -2.75
C ILE A 170 14.78 1.41 -1.33
N PHE A 171 15.04 0.11 -1.17
CA PHE A 171 14.99 -0.57 0.14
C PHE A 171 16.19 -0.25 1.05
N ARG A 172 17.29 0.25 0.49
CA ARG A 172 18.43 0.73 1.27
C ARG A 172 18.37 2.21 1.59
N THR A 173 17.75 2.99 0.71
CA THR A 173 17.79 4.46 0.76
C THR A 173 16.61 5.05 1.51
N ASP A 174 15.43 4.46 1.37
CA ASP A 174 14.24 4.89 2.10
C ASP A 174 14.09 4.17 3.44
N PRO A 175 13.44 4.82 4.42
CA PRO A 175 13.08 4.17 5.68
C PRO A 175 11.87 3.25 5.50
N LEU A 176 12.09 2.06 4.92
CA LEU A 176 11.03 1.06 4.72
C LEU A 176 10.86 0.07 5.88
N TYR A 177 11.86 -0.13 6.73
CA TYR A 177 11.73 -1.00 7.89
C TYR A 177 12.72 -0.66 9.02
N PRO A 178 12.38 -0.95 10.28
CA PRO A 178 13.30 -0.79 11.41
C PRO A 178 14.58 -1.60 11.24
N LYS A 179 15.71 -1.10 11.77
CA LYS A 179 17.03 -1.76 11.62
C LYS A 179 17.04 -3.25 11.99
N HIS A 180 16.34 -3.63 13.05
CA HIS A 180 16.31 -5.01 13.52
C HIS A 180 15.51 -5.95 12.60
N PHE A 181 14.70 -5.42 11.67
CA PHE A 181 14.07 -6.22 10.61
C PHE A 181 15.06 -6.63 9.53
N GLY A 182 16.21 -5.95 9.42
CA GLY A 182 17.23 -6.26 8.43
C GLY A 182 17.78 -7.69 8.54
N LEU A 183 17.68 -8.32 9.71
CA LEU A 183 18.03 -9.73 9.93
C LEU A 183 17.13 -10.70 9.15
N PHE A 184 15.91 -10.29 8.83
CA PHE A 184 14.96 -11.08 8.05
C PHE A 184 14.94 -10.69 6.58
N TRP A 185 15.65 -9.62 6.18
CA TRP A 185 15.59 -9.11 4.82
C TRP A 185 16.57 -9.86 3.91
N ASP A 186 16.06 -10.91 3.28
CA ASP A 186 16.75 -11.75 2.32
C ASP A 186 15.97 -11.74 1.00
N MET A 187 16.08 -10.63 0.27
CA MET A 187 15.39 -10.42 -1.00
C MET A 187 16.41 -10.20 -2.11
N GLU A 188 16.30 -11.00 -3.16
CA GLU A 188 17.08 -10.88 -4.39
C GLU A 188 16.33 -10.01 -5.41
N PHE A 189 17.08 -9.28 -6.23
CA PHE A 189 16.53 -8.32 -7.19
C PHE A 189 17.04 -8.64 -8.58
N TYR A 190 16.12 -9.03 -9.46
CA TYR A 190 16.41 -9.38 -10.85
C TYR A 190 15.75 -8.38 -11.79
N MET A 191 16.50 -7.95 -12.80
CA MET A 191 16.03 -7.07 -13.87
C MET A 191 15.83 -7.85 -15.17
N ARG A 192 15.00 -7.28 -16.04
CA ARG A 192 14.82 -7.83 -17.39
C ARG A 192 16.18 -7.84 -18.11
N GLY A 193 16.66 -9.03 -18.46
CA GLY A 193 17.92 -9.23 -19.18
C GLY A 193 19.10 -9.64 -18.29
N ASP A 194 18.91 -9.74 -16.97
CA ASP A 194 19.90 -10.33 -16.09
C ASP A 194 20.05 -11.83 -16.40
N SER A 195 21.26 -12.34 -16.24
CA SER A 195 21.53 -13.78 -16.27
C SER A 195 21.07 -14.37 -14.95
N GLU A 196 20.33 -15.48 -14.99
CA GLU A 196 20.09 -16.29 -13.78
C GLU A 196 21.42 -16.79 -13.18
#